data_AF-A0A7V3DWF6-F1
#
_entry.id   AF-A0A7V3DWF6-F1
#
_cell.length_a   1.000
_cell.length_b   1.000
_cell.length_c   1.000
_cell.angle_alpha   90.00
_cell.angle_beta   90.00
_cell.angle_gamma   90.00
#
_symmetry.space_group_name_H-M   'P 1'
#
loop_
_entity.id
_entity.type
_entity.pdbx_description
1 polymer ?
#
loop_
_entity_poly.entity_id
_entity_poly.type
_entity_poly.pdbx_seq_one_letter_code
_entity_poly.pdbx_strand_id
1 'polypeptide(L)'
;IRVVATTNRDLAARVREGAFREDLYYRLNVINLKVPALRERRGDILPLAQYFLKKHCKRNHRPAKKLGREMAQFLVTRPWPGNVRELENFIERAVLLCKDEEIAPSNIFLDPRLTPGASPAMAAACAGSQPWPDAVKSAPTPDPGHPLSVHAAPQLNRSSLPAATVVGLADPAATDAFVTLEEMERRLILTTLEKVGGNRTRAADLLGVSVRTIRNKLSQYREPVAAG
;
A
#
# COMPACT_ATOMS: atom_id res chain seq x y z
N ILE A 1 -15.39 -3.02 -37.97
CA ILE A 1 -14.68 -2.95 -36.68
C ILE A 1 -15.73 -2.85 -35.58
N ARG A 2 -15.63 -3.65 -34.50
CA ARG A 2 -16.53 -3.56 -33.33
C ARG A 2 -15.80 -2.88 -32.19
N VAL A 3 -16.36 -1.81 -31.65
CA VAL A 3 -15.76 -1.01 -30.57
C VAL A 3 -16.47 -1.31 -29.26
N VAL A 4 -15.71 -1.56 -28.18
CA VAL A 4 -16.21 -1.70 -26.82
C VAL A 4 -15.40 -0.77 -25.93
N ALA A 5 -16.08 0.05 -25.13
CA ALA A 5 -15.46 1.00 -24.22
C ALA A 5 -16.03 0.83 -22.81
N THR A 6 -15.21 1.07 -21.78
CA THR A 6 -15.61 0.98 -20.38
C THR A 6 -15.17 2.24 -19.64
N THR A 7 -16.05 2.78 -18.79
CA THR A 7 -15.78 3.98 -17.98
C THR A 7 -16.29 3.75 -16.55
N ASN A 8 -15.57 4.28 -15.57
CA ASN A 8 -16.02 4.39 -14.18
C ASN A 8 -16.58 5.78 -13.84
N ARG A 9 -16.64 6.68 -14.83
CA ARG A 9 -17.13 8.05 -14.72
C ARG A 9 -18.41 8.22 -15.51
N ASP A 10 -19.28 9.11 -15.04
CA ASP A 10 -20.48 9.51 -15.78
C ASP A 10 -20.09 10.36 -17.00
N LEU A 11 -20.22 9.79 -18.20
CA LEU A 11 -19.89 10.48 -19.45
C LEU A 11 -20.88 11.61 -19.75
N ALA A 12 -22.15 11.47 -19.36
CA ALA A 12 -23.16 12.51 -19.62
C ALA A 12 -22.85 13.79 -18.83
N ALA A 13 -22.38 13.65 -17.59
CA ALA A 13 -21.88 14.77 -16.80
C ALA A 13 -20.66 15.44 -17.45
N ARG A 14 -19.71 14.63 -17.95
CA ARG A 14 -18.49 15.15 -18.60
C ARG A 14 -18.75 15.88 -19.91
N VAL A 15 -19.77 15.49 -20.67
CA VAL A 15 -20.21 16.22 -21.86
C VAL A 15 -20.76 17.59 -21.47
N ARG A 16 -21.61 17.66 -20.43
CA ARG A 16 -22.15 18.94 -19.92
C ARG A 16 -21.05 19.88 -19.42
N GLU A 17 -20.01 19.33 -18.80
CA GLU A 17 -18.84 20.09 -18.32
C GLU A 17 -17.88 20.51 -19.46
N GLY A 18 -18.15 20.14 -20.72
CA GLY A 18 -17.27 20.40 -21.86
C GLY A 18 -15.97 19.58 -21.88
N ALA A 19 -15.78 18.69 -20.90
CA ALA A 19 -14.61 17.83 -20.76
C ALA A 19 -14.64 16.60 -21.68
N PHE A 20 -15.77 16.32 -22.33
CA PHE A 20 -15.93 15.22 -23.27
C PHE A 20 -16.74 15.65 -24.50
N ARG A 21 -16.31 15.18 -25.67
CA ARG A 21 -16.97 15.54 -26.93
C ARG A 21 -18.33 14.86 -27.05
N GLU A 22 -19.34 15.67 -27.34
CA GLU A 22 -20.73 15.21 -27.47
C GLU A 22 -20.93 14.26 -28.65
N ASP A 23 -20.28 14.52 -29.79
CA ASP A 23 -20.36 13.66 -30.98
C ASP A 23 -19.85 12.24 -30.74
N LEU A 24 -18.79 12.11 -29.93
CA LEU A 24 -18.24 10.82 -29.52
C LEU A 24 -19.14 10.11 -28.51
N TYR A 25 -19.77 10.87 -27.60
CA TYR A 25 -20.68 10.29 -26.60
C TYR A 25 -21.84 9.57 -27.26
N TYR A 26 -22.53 10.20 -28.22
CA TYR A 26 -23.67 9.56 -28.90
C TYR A 26 -23.26 8.36 -29.77
N ARG A 27 -22.03 8.34 -30.29
CA ARG A 27 -21.51 7.19 -31.06
C ARG A 27 -21.09 6.01 -30.17
N LEU A 28 -20.63 6.27 -28.95
CA LEU A 28 -20.22 5.23 -28.01
C LEU A 28 -21.42 4.70 -27.19
N ASN A 29 -22.36 5.58 -26.83
CA ASN A 29 -23.48 5.26 -25.94
C ASN A 29 -24.70 4.71 -26.70
N VAL A 30 -24.48 3.72 -27.59
CA VAL A 30 -25.58 3.06 -28.34
C VAL A 30 -26.25 2.00 -27.47
N ILE A 31 -25.47 1.14 -26.82
CA ILE A 31 -25.94 0.13 -25.86
C ILE A 31 -25.14 0.30 -24.58
N ASN A 32 -25.81 0.77 -23.52
CA ASN A 32 -25.19 0.98 -22.22
C ASN A 32 -25.47 -0.21 -21.29
N LEU A 33 -24.42 -0.91 -20.87
CA LEU A 33 -24.50 -1.98 -19.89
C LEU A 33 -23.96 -1.47 -18.55
N LYS A 34 -24.86 -1.27 -17.60
CA LYS A 34 -24.50 -0.93 -16.21
C LYS A 34 -24.09 -2.21 -15.48
N VAL A 35 -22.82 -2.29 -15.07
CA VAL A 35 -22.33 -3.38 -14.23
C VAL A 35 -22.68 -3.05 -12.77
N PRO A 36 -23.57 -3.83 -12.11
CA PRO A 36 -23.92 -3.57 -10.71
C PRO A 36 -22.72 -3.78 -9.81
N ALA A 37 -22.74 -3.17 -8.63
CA ALA A 37 -21.70 -3.40 -7.64
C ALA A 37 -21.80 -4.83 -7.07
N LEU A 38 -20.71 -5.38 -6.57
CA LEU A 38 -20.70 -6.75 -6.01
C LEU A 38 -21.67 -6.88 -4.81
N ARG A 39 -21.85 -5.80 -4.04
CA ARG A 39 -22.81 -5.71 -2.92
C ARG A 39 -24.28 -5.84 -3.34
N GLU A 40 -24.61 -5.49 -4.59
CA GLU A 40 -25.96 -5.60 -5.16
C GLU A 40 -26.23 -7.04 -5.66
N ARG A 41 -25.18 -7.81 -5.93
CA ARG A 41 -25.23 -9.21 -6.37
C ARG A 41 -24.58 -10.17 -5.37
N ARG A 42 -25.13 -10.22 -4.15
CA ARG A 42 -24.56 -11.02 -3.05
C ARG A 42 -24.46 -12.52 -3.36
N GLY A 43 -25.34 -13.04 -4.22
CA GLY A 43 -25.32 -14.45 -4.65
C GLY A 43 -24.04 -14.86 -5.38
N ASP A 44 -23.37 -13.92 -6.06
CA ASP A 44 -22.15 -14.22 -6.82
C ASP A 44 -20.88 -14.18 -5.97
N ILE A 45 -20.95 -13.65 -4.74
CA ILE A 45 -19.76 -13.50 -3.86
C ILE A 45 -19.13 -14.85 -3.58
N LEU A 46 -19.93 -15.86 -3.21
CA LEU A 46 -19.42 -17.17 -2.81
C LEU A 46 -18.84 -17.96 -4.00
N PRO A 47 -19.52 -18.09 -5.16
CA PRO A 47 -18.93 -18.70 -6.36
C PRO A 47 -17.64 -18.01 -6.80
N LEU A 48 -17.59 -16.67 -6.79
CA LEU A 48 -16.40 -15.91 -7.13
C LEU A 48 -15.25 -16.18 -6.14
N ALA A 49 -15.54 -16.18 -4.84
CA ALA A 49 -14.55 -16.47 -3.81
C ALA A 49 -13.95 -17.88 -3.98
N GLN A 50 -14.78 -18.88 -4.25
CA GLN A 50 -14.32 -20.25 -4.51
C GLN A 50 -13.47 -20.33 -5.79
N TYR A 51 -13.87 -19.61 -6.84
CA TYR A 51 -13.09 -19.54 -8.07
C TYR A 51 -11.70 -18.93 -7.83
N PHE A 52 -11.63 -17.78 -7.15
CA PHE A 52 -10.35 -17.15 -6.81
C PHE A 52 -9.50 -18.05 -5.91
N LEU A 53 -10.11 -18.72 -4.93
CA LEU A 53 -9.39 -19.66 -4.06
C LEU A 53 -8.67 -20.74 -4.86
N LYS A 54 -9.38 -21.40 -5.78
CA LYS A 54 -8.80 -22.42 -6.67
C LYS A 54 -7.70 -21.84 -7.55
N LYS A 55 -7.94 -20.65 -8.13
CA LYS A 55 -6.98 -19.93 -9.00
C LYS A 55 -5.68 -19.62 -8.26
N HIS A 56 -5.75 -19.07 -7.05
CA HIS A 56 -4.58 -18.66 -6.27
C HIS A 56 -3.87 -19.84 -5.60
N CYS A 57 -4.58 -20.88 -5.16
CA CYS A 57 -3.95 -22.13 -4.71
C CYS A 57 -3.08 -22.74 -5.83
N LYS A 58 -3.61 -22.81 -7.06
CA LYS A 58 -2.87 -23.32 -8.22
C LYS A 58 -1.65 -22.43 -8.55
N ARG A 59 -1.82 -21.11 -8.57
CA ARG A 59 -0.73 -20.16 -8.89
C ARG A 59 0.39 -20.19 -7.84
N ASN A 60 0.03 -20.35 -6.57
CA ASN A 60 0.98 -20.30 -5.45
C ASN A 60 1.48 -21.70 -5.03
N HIS A 61 1.18 -22.75 -5.81
CA HIS A 61 1.54 -24.14 -5.51
C HIS A 61 1.17 -24.59 -4.10
N ARG A 62 0.03 -24.11 -3.58
CA ARG A 62 -0.48 -24.46 -2.26
C ARG A 62 -1.56 -25.54 -2.35
N PRO A 63 -1.70 -26.39 -1.32
CA PRO A 63 -2.78 -27.37 -1.26
C PRO A 63 -4.14 -26.67 -1.38
N ALA A 64 -5.11 -27.39 -1.94
CA ALA A 64 -6.45 -26.87 -2.15
C ALA A 64 -7.09 -26.56 -0.79
N LYS A 65 -7.18 -25.27 -0.45
CA LYS A 65 -7.82 -24.82 0.77
C LYS A 65 -9.34 -24.78 0.58
N LYS A 66 -10.08 -24.88 1.68
CA LYS A 66 -11.54 -24.75 1.72
C LYS A 66 -11.93 -23.48 2.46
N LEU A 67 -13.02 -22.86 2.01
CA LEU A 67 -13.68 -21.78 2.75
C LEU A 67 -14.54 -22.40 3.85
N GLY A 68 -14.22 -22.11 5.11
CA GLY A 68 -15.08 -22.50 6.22
C GLY A 68 -16.44 -21.79 6.16
N ARG A 69 -17.43 -22.34 6.86
CA ARG A 69 -18.80 -21.78 6.88
C ARG A 69 -18.84 -20.35 7.44
N GLU A 70 -18.05 -20.10 8.48
CA GLU A 70 -17.92 -18.78 9.11
C GLU A 70 -17.35 -17.75 8.13
N MET A 71 -16.34 -18.16 7.36
CA MET A 71 -15.72 -17.33 6.35
C MET A 71 -16.69 -17.01 5.20
N ALA A 72 -17.48 -17.99 4.75
CA ALA A 72 -18.50 -17.75 3.74
C ALA A 72 -19.54 -16.71 4.20
N GLN A 73 -20.01 -16.80 5.44
CA GLN A 73 -20.93 -15.81 6.03
C GLN A 73 -20.28 -14.43 6.15
N PHE A 74 -19.02 -14.38 6.57
CA PHE A 74 -18.25 -13.15 6.65
C PHE A 74 -18.15 -12.45 5.29
N LEU A 75 -17.83 -13.20 4.23
CA LEU A 75 -17.72 -12.65 2.88
C LEU A 75 -19.04 -12.08 2.35
N VAL A 76 -20.17 -12.71 2.66
CA VAL A 76 -21.51 -12.26 2.20
C VAL A 76 -21.99 -11.03 2.97
N THR A 77 -21.65 -10.94 4.25
CA THR A 77 -22.12 -9.86 5.14
C THR A 77 -21.34 -8.56 4.93
N ARG A 78 -20.09 -8.65 4.47
CA ARG A 78 -19.20 -7.50 4.30
C ARG A 78 -19.54 -6.68 3.04
N PRO A 79 -19.64 -5.34 3.13
CA PRO A 79 -19.72 -4.50 1.94
C PRO A 79 -18.36 -4.48 1.24
N TRP A 80 -18.33 -4.84 -0.05
CA TRP A 80 -17.13 -4.82 -0.90
C TRP A 80 -17.06 -3.52 -1.73
N PRO A 81 -16.56 -2.39 -1.19
CA PRO A 81 -16.47 -1.12 -1.94
C PRO A 81 -15.60 -1.23 -3.19
N GLY A 82 -14.53 -2.05 -3.16
CA GLY A 82 -13.68 -2.32 -4.31
C GLY A 82 -14.22 -3.41 -5.26
N ASN A 83 -15.48 -3.83 -5.09
CA ASN A 83 -16.13 -4.89 -5.86
C ASN A 83 -15.29 -6.17 -5.92
N VAL A 84 -15.19 -6.77 -7.10
CA VAL A 84 -14.50 -8.04 -7.35
C VAL A 84 -12.99 -7.95 -7.08
N ARG A 85 -12.37 -6.78 -7.30
CA ARG A 85 -10.93 -6.61 -7.05
C ARG A 85 -10.58 -6.72 -5.57
N GLU A 86 -11.41 -6.15 -4.71
CA GLU A 86 -11.21 -6.25 -3.27
C GLU A 86 -11.40 -7.70 -2.79
N LEU A 87 -12.42 -8.39 -3.30
CA LEU A 87 -12.65 -9.81 -3.01
C LEU A 87 -11.46 -10.67 -3.45
N GLU A 88 -10.97 -10.49 -4.69
CA GLU A 88 -9.80 -11.22 -5.21
C GLU A 88 -8.57 -10.98 -4.34
N ASN A 89 -8.24 -9.72 -4.05
CA ASN A 89 -7.11 -9.36 -3.19
C ASN A 89 -7.23 -9.96 -1.79
N PHE A 90 -8.44 -9.99 -1.23
CA PHE A 90 -8.68 -10.56 0.09
C PHE A 90 -8.46 -12.08 0.09
N ILE A 91 -8.99 -12.80 -0.90
CA ILE A 91 -8.80 -14.25 -1.04
C ILE A 91 -7.33 -14.59 -1.32
N GLU A 92 -6.66 -13.82 -2.18
CA GLU A 92 -5.23 -14.00 -2.44
C GLU A 92 -4.40 -13.90 -1.15
N ARG A 93 -4.63 -12.85 -0.36
CA ARG A 93 -3.96 -12.69 0.95
C ARG A 93 -4.30 -13.82 1.90
N ALA A 94 -5.57 -14.23 1.97
CA ALA A 94 -6.00 -15.34 2.81
C ALA A 94 -5.24 -16.63 2.49
N VAL A 95 -5.03 -16.94 1.19
CA VAL A 95 -4.25 -18.12 0.76
C VAL A 95 -2.78 -18.04 1.17
N LEU A 96 -2.18 -16.85 1.13
CA LEU A 96 -0.78 -16.62 1.50
C LEU A 96 -0.56 -16.71 3.02
N LEU A 97 -1.49 -16.17 3.81
CA LEU A 97 -1.39 -16.10 5.27
C LEU A 97 -1.83 -17.41 5.96
N CYS A 98 -2.92 -18.03 5.50
CA CYS A 98 -3.40 -19.27 6.10
C CYS A 98 -2.44 -20.42 5.80
N LYS A 99 -1.91 -21.03 6.86
CA LYS A 99 -1.13 -22.28 6.76
C LYS A 99 -2.07 -23.48 6.66
N ASP A 100 -3.19 -23.42 7.37
CA ASP A 100 -4.19 -24.50 7.47
C ASP A 100 -5.00 -24.73 6.19
N GLU A 101 -5.56 -25.93 6.04
CA GLU A 101 -6.41 -26.28 4.90
C GLU A 101 -7.75 -25.55 4.91
N GLU A 102 -8.24 -25.15 6.09
CA GLU A 102 -9.48 -24.41 6.25
C GLU A 102 -9.21 -22.93 6.56
N ILE A 103 -9.84 -22.06 5.77
CA ILE A 103 -9.72 -20.62 5.94
C ILE A 103 -10.84 -20.15 6.87
N ALA A 104 -10.47 -19.76 8.09
CA ALA A 104 -11.32 -19.10 9.07
C ALA A 104 -11.04 -17.58 9.12
N PRO A 105 -12.03 -16.74 9.45
CA PRO A 105 -11.84 -15.29 9.58
C PRO A 105 -10.70 -14.93 10.56
N SER A 106 -10.56 -15.69 11.65
CA SER A 106 -9.53 -15.54 12.69
C SER A 106 -8.10 -15.57 12.16
N ASN A 107 -7.84 -16.28 11.06
CA ASN A 107 -6.48 -16.58 10.58
C ASN A 107 -5.96 -15.53 9.58
N ILE A 108 -6.80 -14.57 9.18
CA ILE A 108 -6.50 -13.58 8.13
C ILE A 108 -6.32 -12.17 8.72
N PHE A 109 -6.57 -11.97 10.02
CA PHE A 109 -6.53 -10.66 10.65
C PHE A 109 -5.12 -10.04 10.62
N LEU A 110 -4.94 -9.05 9.75
CA LEU A 110 -3.77 -8.16 9.73
C LEU A 110 -4.12 -6.70 9.42
N ASP A 111 -5.39 -6.36 9.22
CA ASP A 111 -5.80 -4.98 8.92
C ASP A 111 -7.04 -4.57 9.76
N PRO A 112 -6.84 -3.75 10.81
CA PRO A 112 -7.91 -3.27 11.70
C PRO A 112 -9.02 -2.51 10.95
N ARG A 113 -8.74 -1.98 9.76
CA ARG A 113 -9.72 -1.26 8.92
C ARG A 113 -10.71 -2.18 8.21
N LEU A 114 -10.50 -3.49 8.25
CA LEU A 114 -11.33 -4.49 7.56
C LEU A 114 -12.40 -5.16 8.45
N THR A 115 -12.49 -4.79 9.74
CA THR A 115 -13.45 -5.36 10.70
C THR A 115 -14.89 -4.89 10.40
N PRO A 116 -15.86 -5.81 10.14
CA PRO A 116 -17.26 -5.46 10.13
C PRO A 116 -17.75 -5.43 11.58
N GLY A 117 -18.04 -4.23 12.10
CA GLY A 117 -18.58 -4.03 13.45
C GLY A 117 -17.70 -3.25 14.43
N ALA A 118 -16.51 -2.79 14.02
CA ALA A 118 -15.83 -1.75 14.79
C ALA A 118 -16.63 -0.45 14.64
N SER A 119 -17.49 -0.18 15.62
CA SER A 119 -18.13 1.12 15.78
C SER A 119 -17.03 2.20 15.72
N PRO A 120 -17.25 3.34 15.02
CA PRO A 120 -16.27 4.43 14.95
C PRO A 120 -15.84 4.96 16.34
N ALA A 121 -16.59 4.62 17.40
CA ALA A 121 -16.24 4.86 18.78
C ALA A 121 -14.95 4.16 19.26
N MET A 122 -14.59 2.99 18.73
CA MET A 122 -13.35 2.27 19.14
C MET A 122 -12.11 2.78 18.39
N ALA A 123 -12.27 3.28 17.16
CA ALA A 123 -11.22 4.03 16.47
C ALA A 123 -10.95 5.39 17.16
N ALA A 124 -12.00 6.01 17.73
CA ALA A 124 -11.89 7.21 18.54
C ALA A 124 -11.29 6.97 19.95
N ALA A 125 -11.44 5.76 20.51
CA ALA A 125 -10.81 5.41 21.79
C ALA A 125 -9.27 5.29 21.70
N CYS A 126 -8.72 5.02 20.51
CA CYS A 126 -7.29 5.15 20.23
C CYS A 126 -6.86 6.58 19.87
N ALA A 127 -7.82 7.49 19.63
CA ALA A 127 -7.61 8.94 19.54
C ALA A 127 -7.74 9.62 20.92
N GLY A 128 -7.59 8.84 22.01
CA GLY A 128 -7.39 9.35 23.35
C GLY A 128 -5.97 9.90 23.53
N SER A 129 -5.69 11.02 22.89
CA SER A 129 -4.67 11.97 23.30
C SER A 129 -5.11 13.34 22.79
N GLN A 130 -5.80 14.04 23.69
CA GLN A 130 -6.18 15.46 23.74
C GLN A 130 -6.41 16.26 22.44
N PRO A 131 -7.52 17.01 22.35
CA PRO A 131 -7.66 18.02 21.31
C PRO A 131 -6.53 19.04 21.44
N TRP A 132 -5.92 19.40 20.31
CA TRP A 132 -5.11 20.61 20.21
C TRP A 132 -5.94 21.78 20.76
N PRO A 133 -5.52 22.47 21.85
CA PRO A 133 -6.28 23.61 22.33
C PRO A 133 -6.09 24.78 21.36
N ASP A 134 -7.21 25.32 20.89
CA ASP A 134 -7.26 26.68 20.39
C ASP A 134 -6.72 27.64 21.46
N ALA A 135 -5.86 28.56 21.03
CA ALA A 135 -5.19 29.62 21.78
C ALA A 135 -3.88 29.26 22.52
N VAL A 136 -2.77 29.43 21.80
CA VAL A 136 -1.68 30.27 22.32
C VAL A 136 -1.25 31.26 21.23
N LYS A 137 -1.68 32.51 21.39
CA LYS A 137 -1.00 33.66 20.78
C LYS A 137 0.32 33.87 21.52
N SER A 138 1.29 34.44 20.79
CA SER A 138 2.60 34.99 21.21
C SER A 138 3.81 34.03 21.31
N ALA A 139 4.63 34.04 20.23
CA ALA A 139 6.11 34.15 20.15
C ALA A 139 7.04 33.24 21.01
N PRO A 140 8.35 33.06 20.68
CA PRO A 140 9.18 33.62 19.60
C PRO A 140 9.84 32.56 18.70
N THR A 141 10.36 32.98 17.55
CA THR A 141 11.28 32.20 16.71
C THR A 141 12.67 32.10 17.36
N PRO A 142 13.32 30.93 17.29
CA PRO A 142 14.76 30.90 17.07
C PRO A 142 15.20 29.89 15.98
N ASP A 143 16.34 30.25 15.39
CA ASP A 143 17.07 29.72 14.23
C ASP A 143 17.41 28.20 14.20
N PRO A 144 17.83 27.68 13.04
CA PRO A 144 18.14 26.27 12.83
C PRO A 144 19.55 25.93 13.33
N GLY A 145 19.62 25.03 14.31
CA GLY A 145 20.86 24.43 14.79
C GLY A 145 20.55 23.10 15.46
N HIS A 146 20.88 22.00 14.77
CA HIS A 146 20.95 20.61 15.28
C HIS A 146 21.63 20.48 16.66
N PRO A 147 21.73 19.27 17.26
CA PRO A 147 20.82 18.11 17.34
C PRO A 147 20.81 17.52 18.77
N LEU A 148 19.82 16.72 19.21
CA LEU A 148 20.02 15.86 20.40
C LEU A 148 19.31 14.50 20.30
N SER A 149 20.16 13.46 20.30
CA SER A 149 19.91 12.06 20.68
C SER A 149 19.26 11.96 22.09
N VAL A 150 18.76 10.84 22.65
CA VAL A 150 19.39 9.52 22.80
C VAL A 150 18.46 8.47 23.46
N HIS A 151 18.79 7.18 23.24
CA HIS A 151 18.62 5.97 24.11
C HIS A 151 17.24 5.24 24.13
N ALA A 152 17.11 3.90 24.12
CA ALA A 152 18.04 2.75 24.29
C ALA A 152 17.50 1.46 23.60
N ALA A 153 18.40 0.57 23.19
CA ALA A 153 18.19 -0.75 22.55
C ALA A 153 17.91 -1.88 23.59
N PRO A 154 17.49 -3.15 23.24
CA PRO A 154 18.28 -4.07 22.40
C PRO A 154 17.48 -5.08 21.52
N GLN A 155 18.14 -5.64 20.49
CA GLN A 155 17.80 -6.96 19.92
C GLN A 155 19.06 -7.81 19.79
N LEU A 156 18.98 -9.02 20.34
CA LEU A 156 20.00 -10.07 20.37
C LEU A 156 19.83 -11.00 19.16
N ASN A 157 20.89 -11.20 18.36
CA ASN A 157 21.38 -12.54 17.98
C ASN A 157 22.74 -12.39 17.26
N ARG A 158 23.88 -12.74 17.87
CA ARG A 158 24.45 -14.10 18.04
C ARG A 158 24.90 -14.76 16.73
N SER A 159 25.72 -14.11 15.89
CA SER A 159 26.51 -14.80 14.86
C SER A 159 27.63 -13.93 14.28
N SER A 160 28.62 -13.59 15.10
CA SER A 160 30.03 -13.50 14.65
C SER A 160 30.91 -13.23 15.88
N LEU A 161 31.62 -14.25 16.34
CA LEU A 161 32.80 -14.05 17.18
C LEU A 161 34.02 -14.50 16.37
N PRO A 162 34.85 -13.57 15.89
CA PRO A 162 36.27 -13.75 15.88
C PRO A 162 36.89 -13.00 17.06
N ALA A 163 37.74 -13.71 17.80
CA ALA A 163 38.56 -13.15 18.85
C ALA A 163 39.63 -12.23 18.23
N ALA A 164 39.79 -10.99 18.74
CA ALA A 164 41.08 -10.32 18.89
C ALA A 164 40.95 -8.92 19.50
N THR A 165 41.51 -8.79 20.69
CA THR A 165 42.40 -7.72 21.19
C THR A 165 42.12 -6.26 20.81
N VAL A 166 41.78 -5.50 21.85
CA VAL A 166 41.71 -4.04 21.92
C VAL A 166 43.08 -3.34 21.82
N VAL A 167 43.16 -2.32 20.97
CA VAL A 167 44.08 -1.17 21.08
C VAL A 167 43.31 0.09 20.63
N GLY A 168 43.27 1.14 21.47
CA GLY A 168 42.69 2.47 21.17
C GLY A 168 43.48 3.22 20.08
N LEU A 169 43.11 4.39 19.56
CA LEU A 169 42.32 5.52 20.06
C LEU A 169 41.71 6.25 18.84
N ALA A 170 40.51 6.83 19.01
CA ALA A 170 40.03 8.12 18.47
C ALA A 170 38.49 8.06 18.29
N ASP A 171 37.79 8.98 18.95
CA ASP A 171 36.39 8.89 19.35
C ASP A 171 35.35 8.76 18.21
N PRO A 172 34.44 7.76 18.26
CA PRO A 172 33.27 7.66 17.38
C PRO A 172 32.08 8.44 17.97
N ALA A 173 32.26 9.73 18.25
CA ALA A 173 31.19 10.60 18.70
C ALA A 173 30.49 11.23 17.49
N ALA A 174 29.25 10.81 17.25
CA ALA A 174 28.23 11.38 16.36
C ALA A 174 28.24 10.97 14.87
N THR A 175 27.57 9.84 14.53
CA THR A 175 26.47 9.83 13.55
C THR A 175 25.79 8.45 13.54
N ASP A 176 24.81 8.26 14.41
CA ASP A 176 23.76 7.25 14.17
C ASP A 176 22.46 8.03 13.96
N ALA A 177 22.37 8.67 12.79
CA ALA A 177 21.19 9.42 12.38
C ALA A 177 20.20 8.43 11.79
N PHE A 178 19.00 8.34 12.35
CA PHE A 178 17.87 7.66 11.72
C PHE A 178 17.63 8.27 10.33
N VAL A 179 18.24 7.66 9.30
CA VAL A 179 18.02 8.06 7.91
C VAL A 179 16.59 7.69 7.57
N THR A 180 15.81 8.67 7.13
CA THR A 180 14.45 8.41 6.67
C THR A 180 14.50 7.40 5.51
N LEU A 181 13.47 6.56 5.40
CA LEU A 181 13.37 5.59 4.31
C LEU A 181 13.53 6.26 2.93
N GLU A 182 13.05 7.49 2.81
CA GLU A 182 13.18 8.32 1.62
C GLU A 182 14.62 8.68 1.29
N GLU A 183 15.42 9.08 2.28
CA GLU A 183 16.83 9.43 2.06
C GLU A 183 17.68 8.19 1.75
N MET A 184 17.36 7.05 2.36
CA MET A 184 17.98 5.77 2.02
C MET A 184 17.63 5.34 0.58
N GLU A 185 16.36 5.48 0.17
CA GLU A 185 15.91 5.20 -1.20
C GLU A 185 16.62 6.13 -2.21
N ARG A 186 16.69 7.42 -1.92
CA ARG A 186 17.39 8.41 -2.74
C ARG A 186 18.85 8.02 -2.95
N ARG A 187 19.56 7.68 -1.87
CA ARG A 187 20.97 7.29 -1.92
C ARG A 187 21.18 6.01 -2.73
N LEU A 188 20.32 5.00 -2.55
CA LEU A 188 20.39 3.74 -3.32
C LEU A 188 20.16 3.97 -4.83
N ILE A 189 19.17 4.79 -5.18
CA ILE A 189 18.86 5.10 -6.59
C ILE A 189 20.03 5.85 -7.25
N LEU A 190 20.58 6.87 -6.59
CA LEU A 190 21.67 7.68 -7.15
C LEU A 190 22.98 6.89 -7.28
N THR A 191 23.38 6.17 -6.23
CA THR A 191 24.60 5.34 -6.26
C THR A 191 24.52 4.23 -7.31
N THR A 192 23.34 3.65 -7.53
CA THR A 192 23.15 2.64 -8.58
C THR A 192 23.21 3.26 -9.97
N LEU A 193 22.61 4.44 -10.16
CA LEU A 193 22.66 5.17 -11.44
C LEU A 193 24.09 5.57 -11.82
N GLU A 194 24.91 6.00 -10.87
CA GLU A 194 26.32 6.28 -11.11
C GLU A 194 27.08 5.03 -11.56
N LYS A 195 26.88 3.90 -10.87
CA LYS A 195 27.52 2.61 -11.21
C LYS A 195 27.15 2.10 -12.61
N VAL A 196 25.96 2.41 -13.12
CA VAL A 196 25.51 1.98 -14.45
C VAL A 196 25.58 3.10 -15.51
N GLY A 197 26.25 4.21 -15.22
CA GLY A 197 26.45 5.31 -16.17
C GLY A 197 25.17 6.04 -16.58
N GLY A 198 24.20 6.15 -15.68
CA GLY A 198 22.93 6.85 -15.92
C GLY A 198 21.88 6.04 -16.70
N ASN A 199 22.14 4.75 -16.99
CA ASN A 199 21.16 3.89 -17.63
C ASN A 199 20.03 3.49 -16.67
N ARG A 200 18.90 4.19 -16.78
CA ARG A 200 17.72 4.04 -15.90
C ARG A 200 17.07 2.66 -15.98
N THR A 201 17.08 2.01 -17.14
CA THR A 201 16.51 0.66 -17.31
C THR A 201 17.33 -0.35 -16.51
N ARG A 202 18.66 -0.31 -16.68
CA ARG A 202 19.58 -1.20 -15.97
C ARG A 202 19.61 -0.96 -14.46
N ALA A 203 19.48 0.29 -14.02
CA ALA A 203 19.37 0.63 -12.60
C ALA A 203 18.07 0.08 -11.98
N ALA A 204 16.95 0.14 -12.72
CA ALA A 204 15.67 -0.38 -12.29
C ALA A 204 15.71 -1.92 -12.09
N ASP A 205 16.33 -2.63 -13.05
CA ASP A 205 16.52 -4.07 -12.98
C ASP A 205 17.37 -4.49 -11.77
N LEU A 206 18.45 -3.76 -11.47
CA LEU A 206 19.32 -4.04 -10.32
C LEU A 206 18.66 -3.76 -8.97
N LEU A 207 17.78 -2.76 -8.90
CA LEU A 207 17.05 -2.39 -7.68
C LEU A 207 15.73 -3.17 -7.52
N GLY A 208 15.33 -3.97 -8.52
CA GLY A 208 14.07 -4.73 -8.50
C GLY A 208 12.83 -3.84 -8.57
N VAL A 209 12.92 -2.64 -9.15
CA VAL A 209 11.83 -1.67 -9.26
C VAL A 209 11.52 -1.36 -10.73
N SER A 210 10.38 -0.74 -11.01
CA SER A 210 10.04 -0.35 -12.39
C SER A 210 10.83 0.88 -12.85
N VAL A 211 11.14 0.96 -14.15
CA VAL A 211 11.77 2.15 -14.78
C VAL A 211 10.94 3.41 -14.53
N ARG A 212 9.62 3.28 -14.43
CA ARG A 212 8.70 4.37 -14.09
C ARG A 212 8.90 4.87 -12.66
N THR A 213 9.16 3.99 -11.70
CA THR A 213 9.47 4.36 -10.31
C THR A 213 10.75 5.20 -10.25
N ILE A 214 11.81 4.76 -10.95
CA ILE A 214 13.06 5.53 -11.07
C ILE A 214 12.80 6.91 -11.69
N ARG A 215 12.01 6.98 -12.78
CA ARG A 215 11.66 8.25 -13.42
C ARG A 215 10.89 9.18 -12.47
N ASN A 216 9.90 8.65 -11.75
CA ASN A 216 9.08 9.41 -10.81
C ASN A 216 9.88 9.93 -9.62
N LYS A 217 10.76 9.10 -9.06
CA LYS A 217 11.65 9.46 -7.94
C LYS A 217 12.68 10.49 -8.38
N LEU A 218 13.27 10.34 -9.57
CA LEU A 218 14.19 11.34 -10.13
C LEU A 218 13.51 12.69 -10.43
N SER A 219 12.22 12.72 -10.79
CA SER A 219 11.48 13.99 -10.91
C SER A 219 11.24 14.64 -9.55
N GLN A 220 10.90 13.84 -8.52
CA GLN A 220 10.73 14.33 -7.15
C GLN A 220 12.03 14.89 -6.56
N TYR A 221 13.18 14.32 -6.92
CA TYR A 221 14.49 14.83 -6.50
C TYR A 221 14.98 16.04 -7.30
N ARG A 222 14.38 16.30 -8.47
CA ARG A 222 14.69 17.44 -9.34
C ARG A 222 13.85 18.67 -9.02
N GLU A 223 12.66 18.49 -8.43
CA GLU A 223 11.96 19.60 -7.80
C GLU A 223 12.76 20.00 -6.55
N PRO A 224 13.27 21.24 -6.47
CA PRO A 224 13.94 21.68 -5.26
C PRO A 224 12.94 21.60 -4.10
N VAL A 225 13.43 21.21 -2.93
CA VAL A 225 12.76 21.42 -1.65
C VAL A 225 12.53 22.93 -1.52
N ALA A 226 11.40 23.41 -2.05
CA ALA A 226 10.90 24.76 -1.83
C ALA A 226 10.15 24.76 -0.50
N ALA A 227 10.90 24.62 0.59
CA ALA A 227 10.50 24.94 1.96
C ALA A 227 11.74 24.87 2.85
N GLY A 228 12.31 26.04 3.14
CA GLY A 228 13.51 26.27 3.92
C GLY A 228 14.13 27.60 3.53
#